data_AF-A0A924HRD2-F1
#
_entry.id   AF-A0A924HRD2-F1
#
_cell.length_a   1.000
_cell.length_b   1.000
_cell.length_c   1.000
_cell.angle_alpha   90.00
_cell.angle_beta   90.00
_cell.angle_gamma   90.00
#
_symmetry.space_group_name_H-M   'P 1'
#
loop_
_entity.id
_entity.type
_entity.pdbx_description
1 polymer ?
#
loop_
_entity_poly.entity_id
_entity_poly.type
_entity_poly.pdbx_seq_one_letter_code
_entity_poly.pdbx_strand_id
1 'polypeptide(L)'
;MNLIERIKNIITNPKNEWEKINTEEQSLASLITAYVIPLALVGAAATFIGYGFIGMDYGFFRMKGMEWGIKMALVQVVSAVAGVIVTAYVVDAFAPSFSSTKNINKSVQLVAYGYTPAFIGA
;
A
#
# COMPACT_ATOMS: atom_id res chain seq x y z
N MET A 1 10.77 1.17 -13.35
CA MET A 1 11.08 0.68 -11.99
C MET A 1 10.98 -0.83 -11.97
N ASN A 2 11.96 -1.53 -11.40
CA ASN A 2 11.83 -2.95 -11.09
C ASN A 2 11.12 -3.08 -9.73
N LEU A 3 9.89 -3.62 -9.73
CA LEU A 3 9.02 -3.66 -8.54
C LEU A 3 9.64 -4.48 -7.40
N ILE A 4 10.11 -5.69 -7.70
CA ILE A 4 10.66 -6.61 -6.69
C ILE A 4 11.93 -6.03 -6.07
N GLU A 5 12.81 -5.46 -6.90
CA GLU A 5 14.04 -4.83 -6.44
C GLU A 5 13.76 -3.61 -5.57
N ARG A 6 12.79 -2.76 -5.95
CA ARG A 6 12.36 -1.62 -5.15
C ARG A 6 11.86 -2.06 -3.77
N ILE A 7 10.96 -3.05 -3.72
CA ILE A 7 10.41 -3.59 -2.47
C ILE A 7 11.55 -4.11 -1.58
N LYS A 8 12.43 -4.93 -2.14
CA LYS A 8 13.57 -5.50 -1.42
C LYS A 8 14.48 -4.40 -0.86
N ASN A 9 14.83 -3.40 -1.65
CA ASN A 9 15.74 -2.36 -1.23
C ASN A 9 15.11 -1.44 -0.17
N ILE A 10 13.81 -1.12 -0.27
CA ILE A 10 13.10 -0.36 0.77
C ILE A 10 13.17 -1.08 2.12
N ILE A 11 13.00 -2.41 2.13
CA ILE A 11 12.98 -3.20 3.37
C ILE A 11 14.38 -3.47 3.90
N THR A 12 15.32 -3.85 3.03
CA THR A 12 16.64 -4.37 3.44
C THR A 12 17.77 -3.34 3.40
N ASN A 13 17.64 -2.29 2.59
CA ASN A 13 18.62 -1.22 2.47
C ASN A 13 17.95 0.18 2.38
N PRO A 14 17.14 0.55 3.40
CA PRO A 14 16.29 1.73 3.33
C PRO A 14 17.08 3.01 3.09
N LYS A 15 18.23 3.20 3.77
CA LYS A 15 19.01 4.44 3.66
C LYS A 15 19.37 4.77 2.21
N ASN A 16 20.03 3.84 1.53
CA ASN A 16 20.48 4.05 0.15
C ASN A 16 19.29 4.16 -0.82
N GLU A 17 18.20 3.44 -0.53
CA GLU A 17 17.03 3.45 -1.41
C GLU A 17 16.25 4.77 -1.30
N TRP A 18 16.12 5.33 -0.10
CA TRP A 18 15.48 6.65 0.11
C TRP A 18 16.28 7.79 -0.50
N GLU A 19 17.62 7.72 -0.50
CA GLU A 19 18.47 8.69 -1.21
C GLU A 19 18.19 8.68 -2.73
N LYS A 20 17.98 7.49 -3.33
CA LYS A 20 17.55 7.37 -4.74
C LYS A 20 16.14 7.89 -4.95
N ILE A 21 15.18 7.50 -4.12
CA ILE A 21 13.78 7.95 -4.22
C ILE A 21 13.70 9.48 -4.16
N ASN A 22 14.56 10.13 -3.38
CA ASN A 22 14.58 11.58 -3.27
C ASN A 22 14.86 12.29 -4.61
N THR A 23 15.69 11.69 -5.48
CA THR A 23 16.01 12.27 -6.80
C THR A 23 14.99 11.90 -7.88
N GLU A 24 14.09 10.95 -7.61
CA GLU A 24 13.12 10.48 -8.58
C GLU A 24 11.86 11.33 -8.62
N GLU A 25 11.37 11.64 -9.81
CA GLU A 25 10.05 12.23 -10.03
C GLU A 25 9.07 11.13 -10.46
N GLN A 26 8.02 10.93 -9.69
CA GLN A 26 6.90 10.05 -10.04
C GLN A 26 5.62 10.82 -9.86
N SER A 27 4.66 10.61 -10.76
CA SER A 27 3.31 11.14 -10.56
C SER A 27 2.50 10.23 -9.63
N LEU A 28 1.50 10.79 -8.96
CA LEU A 28 0.51 10.02 -8.19
C LEU A 28 -0.07 8.86 -9.01
N ALA A 29 -0.51 9.14 -10.24
CA ALA A 29 -1.11 8.12 -11.10
C ALA A 29 -0.13 6.97 -11.43
N SER A 30 1.12 7.30 -11.76
CA SER A 30 2.17 6.30 -12.02
C SER A 30 2.40 5.41 -10.81
N LEU A 31 2.53 6.02 -9.63
CA LEU A 31 2.85 5.28 -8.41
C LEU A 31 1.70 4.38 -7.94
N ILE A 32 0.46 4.88 -7.99
CA ILE A 32 -0.71 4.09 -7.63
C ILE A 32 -0.85 2.88 -8.56
N THR A 33 -0.72 3.08 -9.87
CA THR A 33 -0.93 2.01 -10.86
C THR A 33 0.22 1.01 -10.93
N ALA A 34 1.47 1.47 -10.88
CA ALA A 34 2.64 0.61 -11.07
C ALA A 34 3.20 0.01 -9.78
N TYR A 35 2.82 0.54 -8.60
CA TYR A 35 3.34 0.09 -7.31
C TYR A 35 2.25 -0.38 -6.34
N VAL A 36 1.30 0.52 -6.01
CA VAL A 36 0.31 0.26 -4.95
C VAL A 36 -0.71 -0.79 -5.37
N ILE A 37 -1.27 -0.70 -6.58
CA ILE A 37 -2.28 -1.66 -7.06
C ILE A 37 -1.71 -3.10 -7.13
N PRO A 38 -0.54 -3.36 -7.75
CA PRO A 38 0.04 -4.70 -7.75
C PRO A 38 0.23 -5.29 -6.34
N LEU A 39 0.73 -4.48 -5.40
CA LEU A 39 0.90 -4.91 -4.01
C LEU A 39 -0.44 -5.17 -3.30
N ALA A 40 -1.42 -4.28 -3.50
CA ALA A 40 -2.75 -4.44 -2.94
C ALA A 40 -3.45 -5.71 -3.47
N LEU A 41 -3.22 -6.08 -4.74
CA LEU A 41 -3.77 -7.30 -5.34
C LEU A 41 -3.18 -8.57 -4.72
N VAL A 42 -1.90 -8.56 -4.31
CA VAL A 42 -1.31 -9.68 -3.55
C VAL A 42 -2.01 -9.86 -2.21
N GLY A 43 -2.20 -8.77 -1.46
CA GLY A 43 -2.96 -8.79 -0.21
C GLY A 43 -4.41 -9.21 -0.40
N ALA A 44 -5.04 -8.82 -1.51
CA ALA A 44 -6.40 -9.22 -1.85
C ALA A 44 -6.52 -10.72 -2.14
N ALA A 45 -5.52 -11.31 -2.82
CA ALA A 45 -5.47 -12.76 -3.03
C ALA A 45 -5.31 -13.52 -1.71
N ALA A 46 -4.44 -13.05 -0.81
CA ALA A 46 -4.29 -13.62 0.53
C ALA A 46 -5.59 -13.52 1.33
N THR A 47 -6.24 -12.34 1.31
CA THR A 47 -7.53 -12.08 1.95
C THR A 47 -8.62 -13.00 1.41
N PHE A 48 -8.73 -13.14 0.08
CA PHE A 48 -9.69 -14.04 -0.56
C PHE A 48 -9.49 -15.48 -0.09
N ILE A 49 -8.24 -15.95 -0.03
CA ILE A 49 -7.94 -17.32 0.42
C ILE A 49 -8.31 -17.50 1.90
N GLY A 50 -7.92 -16.54 2.75
CA GLY A 50 -8.22 -16.55 4.18
C GLY A 50 -9.71 -16.60 4.47
N TYR A 51 -10.51 -15.68 3.91
CA TYR A 51 -11.95 -15.62 4.16
C TYR A 51 -12.78 -16.61 3.34
N GLY A 52 -12.30 -16.99 2.16
CA GLY A 52 -13.01 -17.87 1.23
C GLY A 52 -12.84 -19.35 1.56
N PHE A 53 -11.60 -19.82 1.69
CA PHE A 53 -11.29 -21.25 1.82
C PHE A 53 -10.97 -21.66 3.26
N ILE A 54 -10.23 -20.85 4.00
CA ILE A 54 -9.82 -21.19 5.38
C ILE A 54 -10.97 -20.88 6.35
N GLY A 55 -11.57 -19.70 6.20
CA GLY A 55 -12.57 -19.15 7.11
C GLY A 55 -11.93 -18.52 8.35
N MET A 56 -12.60 -17.51 8.89
CA MET A 56 -12.19 -16.80 10.10
C MET A 56 -13.27 -16.91 11.17
N ASP A 57 -12.86 -17.18 12.40
CA ASP A 57 -13.78 -17.30 13.52
C ASP A 57 -14.11 -15.91 14.09
N TYR A 58 -15.40 -15.56 14.08
CA TYR A 58 -15.96 -14.34 14.66
C TYR A 58 -16.83 -14.72 15.86
N GLY A 59 -16.21 -14.78 17.04
CA GLY A 59 -16.88 -15.24 18.26
C GLY A 59 -17.36 -16.68 18.12
N PHE A 60 -18.67 -16.89 18.19
CA PHE A 60 -19.29 -18.23 18.06
C PHE A 60 -19.55 -18.67 16.60
N PHE A 61 -19.30 -17.80 15.62
CA PHE A 61 -19.60 -18.07 14.21
C PHE A 61 -18.32 -18.12 13.37
N ARG A 62 -18.16 -19.18 12.57
CA ARG A 62 -17.09 -19.24 11.57
C ARG A 62 -17.59 -18.64 10.25
N MET A 63 -17.06 -17.49 9.87
CA MET A 63 -17.36 -16.87 8.58
C MET A 63 -16.44 -17.46 7.51
N LYS A 64 -17.03 -18.24 6.61
CA LYS A 64 -16.36 -18.85 5.47
C LYS A 64 -17.28 -18.84 4.27
N GLY A 65 -16.75 -18.48 3.10
CA GLY A 65 -17.49 -18.60 1.84
C GLY A 65 -16.84 -17.82 0.72
N MET A 66 -16.94 -18.34 -0.51
CA MET A 66 -16.35 -17.70 -1.68
C MET A 66 -16.90 -16.28 -1.92
N GLU A 67 -18.21 -16.09 -1.71
CA GLU A 67 -18.83 -14.76 -1.79
C GLU A 67 -18.24 -13.79 -0.75
N TRP A 68 -18.05 -14.25 0.49
CA TRP A 68 -17.47 -13.45 1.56
C TRP A 68 -15.99 -13.11 1.28
N GLY A 69 -15.23 -14.10 0.80
CA GLY A 69 -13.84 -13.90 0.39
C GLY A 69 -13.72 -12.82 -0.69
N ILE A 70 -14.58 -12.84 -1.72
CA ILE A 70 -14.55 -11.85 -2.81
C ILE A 70 -14.88 -10.46 -2.26
N LYS A 71 -15.92 -10.35 -1.41
CA LYS A 71 -16.29 -9.09 -0.76
C LYS A 71 -15.12 -8.52 0.03
N MET A 72 -14.46 -9.35 0.83
CA MET A 72 -13.31 -8.92 1.63
C MET A 72 -12.08 -8.57 0.80
N ALA A 73 -11.80 -9.31 -0.26
CA ALA A 73 -10.72 -8.98 -1.19
C ALA A 73 -10.95 -7.62 -1.87
N LEU A 74 -12.19 -7.32 -2.28
CA LEU A 74 -12.53 -6.04 -2.87
C LEU A 74 -12.39 -4.89 -1.86
N VAL A 75 -12.91 -5.08 -0.64
CA VAL A 75 -12.74 -4.11 0.46
C VAL A 75 -11.26 -3.86 0.73
N GLN A 76 -10.42 -4.90 0.73
CA GLN A 76 -8.98 -4.78 0.95
C GLN A 76 -8.30 -3.92 -0.12
N VAL A 77 -8.56 -4.17 -1.42
CA VAL A 77 -7.96 -3.36 -2.50
C VAL A 77 -8.38 -1.90 -2.40
N VAL A 78 -9.68 -1.65 -2.21
CA VAL A 78 -10.21 -0.28 -2.12
C VAL A 78 -9.62 0.43 -0.91
N SER A 79 -9.57 -0.24 0.25
CA SER A 79 -9.03 0.33 1.49
C SER A 79 -7.53 0.60 1.38
N ALA A 80 -6.76 -0.29 0.74
CA ALA A 80 -5.33 -0.10 0.49
C ALA A 80 -5.05 1.14 -0.37
N VAL A 81 -5.73 1.26 -1.51
CA VAL A 81 -5.53 2.40 -2.43
C VAL A 81 -6.03 3.69 -1.79
N ALA A 82 -7.23 3.68 -1.20
CA ALA A 82 -7.79 4.85 -0.53
C ALA A 82 -6.92 5.29 0.66
N GLY A 83 -6.41 4.33 1.45
CA GLY A 83 -5.53 4.60 2.58
C GLY A 83 -4.24 5.32 2.17
N VAL A 84 -3.61 4.89 1.08
CA VAL A 84 -2.43 5.58 0.53
C VAL A 84 -2.79 6.99 0.08
N ILE A 85 -3.86 7.15 -0.70
CA ILE A 85 -4.25 8.47 -1.26
C ILE A 85 -4.60 9.45 -0.13
N VAL A 86 -5.49 9.04 0.79
CA VAL A 86 -5.92 9.88 1.91
C VAL A 86 -4.72 10.27 2.76
N THR A 87 -3.85 9.32 3.11
CA THR A 87 -2.67 9.59 3.92
C THR A 87 -1.69 10.52 3.18
N ALA A 88 -1.52 10.36 1.87
CA ALA A 88 -0.67 11.25 1.08
C ALA A 88 -1.17 12.71 1.08
N TYR A 89 -2.48 12.92 0.97
CA TYR A 89 -3.07 14.26 1.07
C TYR A 89 -2.93 14.85 2.47
N VAL A 90 -3.09 14.03 3.53
CA VAL A 90 -2.85 14.48 4.91
C VAL A 90 -1.39 14.89 5.08
N VAL A 91 -0.43 14.05 4.66
CA VAL A 91 1.00 14.34 4.71
C VAL A 91 1.33 15.63 3.94
N ASP A 92 0.78 15.80 2.74
CA ASP A 92 0.99 17.02 1.93
C ASP A 92 0.42 18.27 2.60
N ALA A 93 -0.75 18.15 3.24
CA ALA A 93 -1.36 19.24 3.97
C ALA A 93 -0.49 19.70 5.15
N PHE A 94 0.16 18.75 5.83
CA PHE A 94 1.06 19.01 6.96
C PHE A 94 2.50 19.39 6.55
N ALA A 95 2.90 19.22 5.28
CA ALA A 95 4.26 19.50 4.83
C ALA A 95 4.83 20.87 5.27
N PRO A 96 4.07 21.99 5.19
CA PRO A 96 4.56 23.31 5.65
C PRO A 96 4.88 23.36 7.14
N SER A 97 4.22 22.53 7.97
CA SER A 97 4.48 22.46 9.42
C SER A 97 5.85 21.87 9.73
N PHE A 98 6.46 21.17 8.76
CA PHE A 98 7.79 20.55 8.87
C PHE A 98 8.85 21.28 8.05
N SER A 99 8.62 22.54 7.66
CA SER A 99 9.51 23.29 6.76
C SER A 99 9.72 22.64 5.39
N SER A 100 8.78 21.81 4.94
CA SER A 100 8.79 21.19 3.62
C SER A 100 7.80 21.89 2.68
N THR A 101 8.07 21.85 1.37
CA THR A 101 7.16 22.39 0.36
C THR A 101 6.05 21.39 0.05
N LYS A 102 4.84 21.90 -0.20
CA LYS A 102 3.74 21.05 -0.68
C LYS A 102 4.08 20.49 -2.04
N ASN A 103 4.00 19.18 -2.16
CA ASN A 103 4.22 18.44 -3.40
C ASN A 103 3.56 17.07 -3.26
N ILE A 104 2.31 16.95 -3.73
CA ILE A 104 1.53 15.73 -3.61
C ILE A 104 2.22 14.50 -4.23
N ASN A 105 3.01 14.71 -5.29
CA ASN A 105 3.77 13.64 -5.95
C ASN A 105 4.89 13.10 -5.05
N LYS A 106 5.57 13.96 -4.29
CA LYS A 106 6.56 13.52 -3.27
C LYS A 106 5.88 12.94 -2.03
N SER A 107 4.76 13.51 -1.61
CA SER A 107 3.97 13.02 -0.48
C SER A 107 3.44 11.60 -0.72
N VAL A 108 2.91 11.31 -1.91
CA VAL A 108 2.45 9.96 -2.26
C VAL A 108 3.61 8.97 -2.44
N GLN A 109 4.77 9.41 -2.96
CA GLN A 109 5.98 8.58 -2.96
C GLN A 109 6.36 8.14 -1.56
N LEU A 110 6.42 9.09 -0.62
CA LEU A 110 6.76 8.81 0.78
C LEU A 110 5.77 7.80 1.39
N VAL A 111 4.47 8.02 1.23
CA VAL A 111 3.45 7.15 1.83
C VAL A 111 3.43 5.77 1.19
N ALA A 112 3.39 5.67 -0.14
CA ALA A 112 3.29 4.39 -0.83
C ALA A 112 4.52 3.50 -0.57
N TYR A 113 5.72 4.07 -0.63
CA TYR A 113 6.95 3.33 -0.32
C TYR A 113 7.09 3.06 1.17
N GLY A 114 6.64 3.96 2.04
CA GLY A 114 6.60 3.73 3.49
C GLY A 114 5.65 2.59 3.89
N TYR A 115 4.57 2.38 3.13
CA TYR A 115 3.62 1.29 3.35
C TYR A 115 4.08 -0.07 2.82
N THR A 116 5.22 -0.15 2.13
CA THR A 116 5.74 -1.41 1.58
C THR A 116 5.77 -2.56 2.58
N PRO A 117 6.28 -2.40 3.82
CA PRO A 117 6.29 -3.50 4.78
C PRO A 117 4.89 -3.96 5.16
N ALA A 118 3.93 -3.03 5.28
CA ALA A 118 2.54 -3.36 5.56
C ALA A 118 1.89 -4.14 4.40
N PHE A 119 2.17 -3.76 3.15
CA PHE A 119 1.65 -4.51 1.99
C PHE A 119 2.19 -5.93 1.88
N ILE A 120 3.43 -6.17 2.30
CA ILE A 120 4.06 -7.50 2.22
C ILE A 120 3.71 -8.37 3.43
N GLY A 121 3.49 -7.77 4.60
CA GLY A 121 3.19 -8.49 5.84
C GLY A 121 1.71 -8.70 6.15
N ALA A 122 0.80 -8.07 5.39
CA ALA A 122 -0.65 -8.12 5.60
C ALA A 122 -1.31 -9.42 5.09
#